data_AF-A0A1V5H4B6-F1
#
_entry.id   AF-A0A1V5H4B6-F1
#
_cell.length_a   1.000
_cell.length_b   1.000
_cell.length_c   1.000
_cell.angle_alpha   90.00
_cell.angle_beta   90.00
_cell.angle_gamma   90.00
#
_symmetry.space_group_name_H-M   'P 1'
#
loop_
_entity.id
_entity.type
_entity.pdbx_description
1 polymer ?
#
loop_
_entity_poly.entity_id
_entity_poly.type
_entity_poly.pdbx_seq_one_letter_code
_entity_poly.pdbx_strand_id
1 'polypeptide(L)'
;MIDAILLIIGIALLIAGGDFLVRGASSLAGVLGISPLIIGLTIVAFGTSAPELAVNVAAALRGSMDLSFGNIIGSNIANIGLILGIAALMRPLKVRSTVIVREIPMMILATSAALVMGCDLVLRSEGNTFDRSDSLVFLLFFCVFIFYNIAQALKDKKPDLYLSETSESAEAKETRTVLVPAVMTIGGLILLVSAGRLTVSSATEVARALHISEVFIGLFLVAVGTSLPELATTVIASVRSQSDLAIGNVVGSNIFNLLFIMGVTAAIRPVPVPAQGIADLLVMAALSFVLLPIAASGRRTITRLEGVFLIVFYVLFIIGRGWMSVLT
;
A
#
# COMPACT_ATOMS: atom_id res chain seq x y z
N MET A 1 9.97 19.46 22.93
CA MET A 1 8.55 19.57 23.38
C MET A 1 7.62 19.96 22.22
N ILE A 2 7.98 20.93 21.38
CA ILE A 2 7.19 21.31 20.19
C ILE A 2 7.00 20.11 19.24
N ASP A 3 8.05 19.33 18.98
CA ASP A 3 7.97 18.18 18.07
C ASP A 3 7.06 17.06 18.59
N ALA A 4 6.99 16.85 19.91
CA ALA A 4 6.05 15.90 20.49
C ALA A 4 4.59 16.36 20.28
N ILE A 5 4.32 17.65 20.36
CA ILE A 5 3.00 18.23 20.06
C ILE A 5 2.69 18.09 18.56
N LEU A 6 3.65 18.42 17.70
CA LEU A 6 3.50 18.27 16.24
C LEU A 6 3.30 16.81 15.82
N LEU A 7 3.94 15.86 16.52
CA LEU A 7 3.73 14.43 16.32
C LEU A 7 2.27 14.02 16.61
N ILE A 8 1.72 14.48 17.74
CA ILE A 8 0.32 14.23 18.12
C ILE A 8 -0.62 14.87 17.09
N ILE A 9 -0.35 16.11 16.68
CA ILE A 9 -1.12 16.80 15.64
C ILE A 9 -1.06 16.03 14.32
N GLY A 10 0.11 15.58 13.88
CA GLY A 10 0.28 14.78 12.67
C GLY A 10 -0.55 13.50 12.70
N ILE A 11 -0.54 12.78 13.82
CA ILE A 11 -1.38 11.57 14.00
C ILE A 11 -2.87 11.92 13.93
N ALA A 12 -3.31 13.00 14.58
CA ALA A 12 -4.70 13.44 14.50
C ALA A 12 -5.11 13.82 13.07
N LEU A 13 -4.22 14.48 12.32
CA LEU A 13 -4.45 14.83 10.92
C LEU A 13 -4.45 13.61 9.99
N LEU A 14 -3.65 12.57 10.28
CA LEU A 14 -3.71 11.28 9.57
C LEU A 14 -5.08 10.63 9.72
N ILE A 15 -5.63 10.60 10.94
CA ILE A 15 -6.97 10.07 11.22
C ILE A 15 -8.03 10.88 10.48
N ALA A 16 -7.96 12.22 10.55
CA ALA A 16 -8.91 13.10 9.87
C ALA A 16 -8.84 12.96 8.35
N GLY A 17 -7.63 12.96 7.78
CA GLY A 17 -7.39 12.77 6.33
C GLY A 17 -7.89 11.41 5.85
N GLY A 18 -7.63 10.35 6.63
CA GLY A 18 -8.19 9.01 6.40
C GLY A 18 -9.72 9.02 6.36
N ASP A 19 -10.38 9.70 7.29
CA ASP A 19 -11.84 9.78 7.31
C ASP A 19 -12.41 10.51 6.10
N PHE A 20 -11.81 11.65 5.74
CA PHE A 20 -12.21 12.41 4.53
C PHE A 20 -11.99 11.59 3.26
N LEU A 21 -10.83 10.95 3.13
CA LEU A 21 -10.49 10.14 1.97
C LEU A 21 -11.45 8.95 1.83
N VAL A 22 -11.70 8.20 2.90
CA VAL A 22 -12.58 7.02 2.89
C VAL A 22 -14.01 7.40 2.55
N ARG A 23 -14.55 8.46 3.18
CA ARG A 23 -15.92 8.94 2.89
C ARG A 23 -16.04 9.49 1.47
N GLY A 24 -15.07 10.31 1.05
CA GLY A 24 -15.00 10.87 -0.28
C GLY A 24 -14.93 9.77 -1.33
N ALA A 25 -14.00 8.82 -1.17
CA ALA A 25 -13.79 7.70 -2.09
C ALA A 25 -15.02 6.80 -2.21
N SER A 26 -15.66 6.46 -1.08
CA SER A 26 -16.86 5.63 -1.08
C SER A 26 -18.05 6.35 -1.73
N SER A 27 -18.23 7.64 -1.44
CA SER A 27 -19.27 8.46 -2.07
C SER A 27 -19.01 8.67 -3.56
N LEU A 28 -17.75 8.87 -3.95
CA LEU A 28 -17.33 9.01 -5.34
C LEU A 28 -17.60 7.72 -6.12
N ALA A 29 -17.32 6.56 -5.54
CA ALA A 29 -17.67 5.26 -6.11
C ALA A 29 -19.18 5.16 -6.38
N GLY A 30 -20.01 5.52 -5.39
CA GLY A 30 -21.47 5.54 -5.51
C GLY A 30 -21.98 6.47 -6.62
N VAL A 31 -21.50 7.72 -6.67
CA VAL A 31 -21.91 8.69 -7.71
C VAL A 31 -21.46 8.26 -9.11
N LEU A 32 -20.28 7.63 -9.24
CA LEU A 32 -19.78 7.10 -10.51
C LEU A 32 -20.42 5.75 -10.89
N GLY A 33 -21.18 5.14 -9.98
CA GLY A 33 -21.81 3.84 -10.16
C GLY A 33 -20.82 2.67 -10.25
N ILE A 34 -19.63 2.81 -9.68
CA ILE A 34 -18.59 1.78 -9.66
C ILE A 34 -18.35 1.27 -8.24
N SER A 35 -17.77 0.08 -8.11
CA SER A 35 -17.51 -0.48 -6.78
C SER A 35 -16.45 0.33 -6.00
N PRO A 36 -16.57 0.47 -4.67
CA PRO A 36 -15.53 1.05 -3.82
C PRO A 36 -14.17 0.34 -3.96
N LEU A 37 -14.19 -0.95 -4.28
CA LEU A 37 -12.99 -1.74 -4.57
C LEU A 37 -12.17 -1.14 -5.72
N ILE A 38 -12.81 -0.72 -6.81
CA ILE A 38 -12.11 -0.14 -7.98
C ILE A 38 -11.46 1.18 -7.62
N ILE A 39 -12.17 2.05 -6.86
CA ILE A 39 -11.59 3.30 -6.35
C ILE A 39 -10.40 3.01 -5.41
N GLY A 40 -10.52 1.98 -4.56
CA GLY A 40 -9.45 1.49 -3.69
C GLY A 40 -8.22 1.06 -4.48
N LEU A 41 -8.41 0.21 -5.49
CA LEU A 41 -7.36 -0.32 -6.36
C LEU A 41 -6.73 0.72 -7.29
N THR A 42 -7.28 1.93 -7.39
CA THR A 42 -6.83 2.95 -8.35
C THR A 42 -6.49 4.25 -7.64
N ILE A 43 -7.46 5.15 -7.44
CA ILE A 43 -7.23 6.50 -6.93
C ILE A 43 -6.61 6.47 -5.53
N VAL A 44 -7.12 5.61 -4.65
CA VAL A 44 -6.67 5.55 -3.25
C VAL A 44 -5.28 4.93 -3.18
N ALA A 45 -5.10 3.73 -3.73
CA ALA A 45 -3.78 3.07 -3.77
C ALA A 45 -2.70 3.94 -4.45
N PHE A 46 -2.99 4.54 -5.60
CA PHE A 46 -2.05 5.44 -6.27
C PHE A 46 -1.74 6.68 -5.43
N GLY A 47 -2.77 7.26 -4.83
CA GLY A 47 -2.64 8.46 -4.02
C GLY A 47 -1.80 8.23 -2.77
N THR A 48 -2.11 7.18 -2.01
CA THR A 48 -1.39 6.88 -0.77
C THR A 48 0.05 6.48 -1.05
N SER A 49 0.32 5.83 -2.20
CA SER A 49 1.68 5.39 -2.59
C SER A 49 2.47 6.43 -3.40
N ALA A 50 1.92 7.65 -3.57
CA ALA A 50 2.63 8.77 -4.16
C ALA A 50 3.90 9.21 -3.37
N PRO A 51 3.93 9.17 -2.02
CA PRO A 51 5.15 9.40 -1.24
C PRO A 51 6.26 8.40 -1.57
N GLU A 52 5.96 7.11 -1.66
CA GLU A 52 6.87 6.05 -2.09
C GLU A 52 7.44 6.37 -3.47
N LEU A 53 6.58 6.72 -4.43
CA LEU A 53 7.02 7.07 -5.78
C LEU A 53 7.99 8.27 -5.74
N ALA A 54 7.64 9.32 -4.99
CA ALA A 54 8.46 10.52 -4.88
C ALA A 54 9.83 10.22 -4.25
N VAL A 55 9.88 9.40 -3.19
CA VAL A 55 11.11 8.98 -2.53
C VAL A 55 11.99 8.17 -3.49
N ASN A 56 11.41 7.19 -4.19
CA ASN A 56 12.18 6.33 -5.10
C ASN A 56 12.66 7.06 -6.36
N VAL A 57 11.83 7.92 -6.96
CA VAL A 57 12.25 8.76 -8.08
C VAL A 57 13.36 9.72 -7.66
N ALA A 58 13.23 10.36 -6.50
CA ALA A 58 14.27 11.26 -5.98
C ALA A 58 15.58 10.51 -5.71
N ALA A 59 15.52 9.31 -5.13
CA ALA A 59 16.66 8.44 -4.91
C ALA A 59 17.35 8.06 -6.24
N ALA A 60 16.57 7.69 -7.26
CA ALA A 60 17.08 7.34 -8.59
C ALA A 60 17.78 8.50 -9.28
N LEU A 61 17.21 9.70 -9.22
CA LEU A 61 17.81 10.92 -9.79
C LEU A 61 19.10 11.33 -9.07
N ARG A 62 19.20 11.08 -7.76
CA ARG A 62 20.39 11.39 -6.94
C ARG A 62 21.44 10.26 -6.96
N GLY A 63 21.09 9.09 -7.46
CA GLY A 63 21.96 7.93 -7.51
C GLY A 63 22.09 7.15 -6.21
N SER A 64 21.18 7.34 -5.26
CA SER A 64 21.19 6.71 -3.93
C SER A 64 20.24 5.50 -3.90
N MET A 65 20.58 4.43 -4.63
CA MET A 65 19.66 3.31 -4.88
C MET A 65 19.50 2.32 -3.72
N ASP A 66 20.41 2.34 -2.75
CA ASP A 66 20.45 1.35 -1.66
C ASP A 66 19.16 1.32 -0.82
N LEU A 67 18.44 2.45 -0.77
CA LEU A 67 17.18 2.58 -0.03
C LEU A 67 15.94 2.26 -0.88
N SER A 68 16.04 2.27 -2.21
CA SER A 68 14.88 2.10 -3.08
C SER A 68 14.31 0.69 -3.05
N PHE A 69 15.20 -0.32 -3.12
CA PHE A 69 14.78 -1.72 -2.96
C PHE A 69 14.07 -1.93 -1.63
N GLY A 70 14.69 -1.47 -0.54
CA GLY A 70 14.16 -1.64 0.82
C GLY A 70 12.82 -0.93 1.02
N ASN A 71 12.66 0.28 0.46
CA ASN A 71 11.38 1.00 0.52
C ASN A 71 10.28 0.25 -0.24
N ILE A 72 10.50 -0.15 -1.49
CA ILE A 72 9.46 -0.79 -2.31
C ILE A 72 9.06 -2.17 -1.75
N ILE A 73 10.04 -3.04 -1.48
CA ILE A 73 9.78 -4.40 -1.00
C ILE A 73 9.29 -4.37 0.46
N GLY A 74 9.87 -3.52 1.29
CA GLY A 74 9.47 -3.32 2.68
C GLY A 74 8.03 -2.84 2.81
N SER A 75 7.62 -1.83 2.01
CA SER A 75 6.22 -1.36 1.98
C SER A 75 5.25 -2.47 1.60
N ASN A 76 5.60 -3.34 0.66
CA ASN A 76 4.73 -4.46 0.26
C ASN A 76 4.55 -5.52 1.34
N ILE A 77 5.62 -5.84 2.05
CA ILE A 77 5.60 -6.75 3.19
C ILE A 77 4.77 -6.15 4.33
N ALA A 78 4.96 -4.85 4.62
CA ALA A 78 4.21 -4.12 5.64
C ALA A 78 2.72 -4.02 5.31
N ASN A 79 2.36 -3.75 4.05
CA ASN A 79 0.98 -3.66 3.61
C ASN A 79 0.19 -4.94 3.90
N ILE A 80 0.75 -6.12 3.59
CA ILE A 80 0.08 -7.41 3.85
C ILE A 80 0.22 -7.82 5.33
N GLY A 81 1.42 -7.80 5.87
CA GLY A 81 1.70 -8.32 7.21
C GLY A 81 1.16 -7.43 8.33
N LEU A 82 1.44 -6.13 8.26
CA LEU A 82 1.09 -5.17 9.30
C LEU A 82 -0.26 -4.51 9.04
N ILE A 83 -0.41 -3.83 7.90
CA ILE A 83 -1.55 -2.93 7.67
C ILE A 83 -2.85 -3.72 7.53
N LEU A 84 -2.87 -4.72 6.66
CA LEU A 84 -4.04 -5.60 6.51
C LEU A 84 -4.33 -6.38 7.79
N GLY A 85 -3.29 -6.82 8.50
CA GLY A 85 -3.42 -7.49 9.79
C GLY A 85 -4.10 -6.61 10.85
N ILE A 86 -3.65 -5.35 11.00
CA ILE A 86 -4.27 -4.38 11.91
C ILE A 86 -5.70 -4.09 11.48
N ALA A 87 -5.93 -3.90 10.18
CA ALA A 87 -7.27 -3.66 9.66
C ALA A 87 -8.24 -4.82 9.99
N ALA A 88 -7.79 -6.08 9.84
CA ALA A 88 -8.57 -7.27 10.18
C ALA A 88 -8.81 -7.44 11.68
N LEU A 89 -7.86 -7.02 12.53
CA LEU A 89 -8.02 -6.97 13.99
C LEU A 89 -9.14 -6.01 14.39
N MET A 90 -9.11 -4.80 13.84
CA MET A 90 -10.12 -3.77 14.11
C MET A 90 -11.51 -4.27 13.70
N ARG A 91 -11.63 -4.80 12.48
CA ARG A 91 -12.87 -5.38 11.97
C ARG A 91 -12.58 -6.48 10.93
N PRO A 92 -13.19 -7.68 11.04
CA PRO A 92 -13.07 -8.70 10.02
C PRO A 92 -13.44 -8.18 8.63
N LEU A 93 -12.61 -8.49 7.63
CA LEU A 93 -12.72 -7.92 6.29
C LEU A 93 -13.38 -8.91 5.34
N LYS A 94 -14.59 -8.60 4.88
CA LYS A 94 -15.25 -9.40 3.84
C LYS A 94 -14.56 -9.17 2.50
N VAL A 95 -14.27 -10.25 1.79
CA VAL A 95 -13.54 -10.27 0.53
C VAL A 95 -14.48 -10.61 -0.62
N ARG A 96 -14.53 -9.75 -1.65
CA ARG A 96 -15.27 -10.07 -2.88
C ARG A 96 -14.58 -11.18 -3.67
N SER A 97 -15.37 -11.99 -4.37
CA SER A 97 -14.85 -13.05 -5.25
C SER A 97 -13.88 -12.50 -6.29
N THR A 98 -14.12 -11.29 -6.80
CA THR A 98 -13.25 -10.61 -7.76
C THR A 98 -11.83 -10.42 -7.22
N VAL A 99 -11.67 -10.12 -5.92
CA VAL A 99 -10.36 -9.97 -5.29
C VAL A 99 -9.61 -11.30 -5.27
N ILE A 100 -10.29 -12.37 -4.89
CA ILE A 100 -9.70 -13.72 -4.75
C ILE A 100 -9.29 -14.28 -6.12
N VAL A 101 -10.15 -14.12 -7.13
CA VAL A 101 -9.96 -14.77 -8.44
C VAL A 101 -9.07 -13.94 -9.36
N ARG A 102 -8.91 -12.63 -9.10
CA ARG A 102 -8.18 -11.75 -10.00
C ARG A 102 -7.15 -10.86 -9.32
N GLU A 103 -7.54 -10.04 -8.35
CA GLU A 103 -6.63 -9.02 -7.80
C GLU A 103 -5.45 -9.63 -7.04
N ILE A 104 -5.72 -10.57 -6.13
CA ILE A 104 -4.66 -11.29 -5.40
C ILE A 104 -3.81 -12.11 -6.38
N PRO A 105 -4.37 -12.88 -7.35
CA PRO A 105 -3.56 -13.55 -8.37
C PRO A 105 -2.69 -12.61 -9.21
N MET A 106 -3.16 -11.42 -9.58
CA MET A 106 -2.35 -10.41 -10.29
C MET A 106 -1.21 -9.91 -9.41
N MET A 107 -1.46 -9.67 -8.12
CA MET A 107 -0.42 -9.32 -7.15
C MET A 107 0.60 -10.46 -7.00
N ILE A 108 0.17 -11.72 -6.90
CA ILE A 108 1.05 -12.89 -6.84
C ILE A 108 1.89 -13.00 -8.12
N LEU A 109 1.30 -12.76 -9.29
CA LEU A 109 2.03 -12.77 -10.56
C LEU A 109 3.10 -11.67 -10.59
N ALA A 110 2.77 -10.45 -10.18
CA ALA A 110 3.72 -9.34 -10.08
C ALA A 110 4.88 -9.66 -9.12
N THR A 111 4.56 -10.16 -7.93
CA THR A 111 5.55 -10.57 -6.92
C THR A 111 6.42 -11.74 -7.41
N SER A 112 5.84 -12.71 -8.11
CA SER A 112 6.58 -13.85 -8.67
C SER A 112 7.51 -13.41 -9.79
N ALA A 113 7.06 -12.52 -10.67
CA ALA A 113 7.91 -11.91 -11.70
C ALA A 113 9.09 -11.16 -11.07
N ALA A 114 8.83 -10.35 -10.04
CA ALA A 114 9.88 -9.64 -9.31
C ALA A 114 10.88 -10.58 -8.62
N LEU A 115 10.41 -11.69 -8.04
CA LEU A 115 11.30 -12.70 -7.44
C LEU A 115 12.20 -13.34 -8.49
N VAL A 116 11.66 -13.72 -9.65
CA VAL A 116 12.43 -14.36 -10.74
C VAL A 116 13.43 -13.37 -11.33
N MET A 117 13.01 -12.15 -11.66
CA MET A 117 13.87 -11.10 -12.22
C MET A 117 14.96 -10.67 -11.24
N GLY A 118 14.65 -10.62 -9.94
CA GLY A 118 15.64 -10.29 -8.92
C GLY A 118 16.74 -11.35 -8.73
N CYS A 119 16.59 -12.55 -9.30
CA CYS A 119 17.53 -13.67 -9.15
C CYS A 119 18.53 -13.77 -10.32
N ASP A 120 19.09 -12.64 -10.77
CA ASP A 120 20.03 -12.57 -11.89
C ASP A 120 21.35 -13.33 -11.69
N LEU A 121 21.85 -13.52 -10.48
CA LEU A 121 23.09 -14.27 -10.22
C LEU A 121 22.95 -15.74 -10.63
N VAL A 122 21.73 -16.29 -10.50
CA VAL A 122 21.39 -17.64 -10.96
C VAL A 122 21.22 -17.68 -12.49
N LEU A 123 20.89 -16.55 -13.13
CA LEU A 123 20.47 -16.47 -14.53
C LEU A 123 21.51 -15.86 -15.50
N ARG A 124 22.39 -14.96 -15.02
CA ARG A 124 23.24 -14.06 -15.82
C ARG A 124 24.68 -13.91 -15.32
N SER A 125 25.08 -14.56 -14.22
CA SER A 125 26.45 -14.48 -13.65
C SER A 125 26.95 -13.07 -13.26
N GLU A 126 26.09 -12.05 -13.34
CA GLU A 126 26.30 -10.70 -12.82
C GLU A 126 25.57 -10.52 -11.47
N GLY A 127 25.84 -9.41 -10.76
CA GLY A 127 25.16 -9.12 -9.51
C GLY A 127 23.65 -8.91 -9.69
N ASN A 128 22.85 -9.37 -8.72
CA ASN A 128 21.39 -9.21 -8.76
C ASN A 128 20.99 -7.73 -8.84
N THR A 129 20.26 -7.34 -9.88
CA THR A 129 19.75 -5.98 -10.06
C THR A 129 18.45 -6.02 -10.82
N PHE A 130 17.52 -5.10 -10.52
CA PHE A 130 16.43 -4.80 -11.44
C PHE A 130 16.92 -3.80 -12.48
N ASP A 131 17.03 -4.25 -13.73
CA ASP A 131 17.56 -3.46 -14.83
C ASP A 131 16.44 -2.73 -15.61
N ARG A 132 16.82 -2.05 -16.70
CA ARG A 132 15.86 -1.34 -17.56
C ARG A 132 14.97 -2.28 -18.37
N SER A 133 15.39 -3.52 -18.58
CA SER A 133 14.56 -4.52 -19.24
C SER A 133 13.46 -5.03 -18.31
N ASP A 134 13.77 -5.25 -17.02
CA ASP A 134 12.77 -5.58 -16.00
C ASP A 134 11.76 -4.45 -15.83
N SER A 135 12.24 -3.20 -15.83
CA SER A 135 11.40 -2.01 -15.82
C SER A 135 10.36 -2.01 -16.92
N LEU A 136 10.75 -2.35 -18.16
CA LEU A 136 9.82 -2.41 -19.29
C LEU A 136 8.73 -3.46 -19.05
N VAL A 137 9.09 -4.62 -18.49
CA VAL A 137 8.12 -5.69 -18.19
C VAL A 137 7.17 -5.24 -17.08
N PHE A 138 7.68 -4.65 -16.00
CA PHE A 138 6.85 -4.13 -14.90
C PHE A 138 5.87 -3.07 -15.38
N LEU A 139 6.33 -2.10 -16.18
CA LEU A 139 5.47 -1.05 -16.74
C LEU A 139 4.44 -1.59 -17.74
N LEU A 140 4.80 -2.62 -18.54
CA LEU A 140 3.84 -3.28 -19.42
C LEU A 140 2.75 -4.00 -18.61
N PHE A 141 3.13 -4.74 -17.56
CA PHE A 141 2.18 -5.38 -16.66
C PHE A 141 1.30 -4.34 -15.95
N PHE A 142 1.88 -3.21 -15.57
CA PHE A 142 1.13 -2.09 -14.99
C PHE A 142 0.08 -1.53 -15.96
N CYS A 143 0.45 -1.31 -17.22
CA CYS A 143 -0.49 -0.87 -18.26
C CYS A 143 -1.64 -1.87 -18.44
N VAL A 144 -1.33 -3.17 -18.46
CA VAL A 144 -2.34 -4.24 -18.53
C VAL A 144 -3.26 -4.20 -17.29
N PHE A 145 -2.70 -4.07 -16.09
CA PHE A 145 -3.46 -3.97 -14.83
C PHE A 145 -4.42 -2.79 -14.82
N ILE A 146 -3.95 -1.59 -15.17
CA ILE A 146 -4.79 -0.38 -15.24
C ILE A 146 -5.86 -0.51 -16.32
N PHE A 147 -5.51 -1.03 -17.49
CA PHE A 147 -6.48 -1.28 -18.56
C PHE A 147 -7.61 -2.20 -18.09
N TYR A 148 -7.28 -3.32 -17.42
CA TYR A 148 -8.29 -4.23 -16.89
C TYR A 148 -9.16 -3.59 -15.81
N ASN A 149 -8.59 -2.79 -14.92
CA ASN A 149 -9.34 -2.08 -13.88
C ASN A 149 -10.31 -1.05 -14.48
N ILE A 150 -9.85 -0.24 -15.43
CA ILE A 150 -10.70 0.74 -16.13
C ILE A 150 -11.77 0.05 -16.95
N ALA A 151 -11.41 -0.99 -17.72
CA ALA A 151 -12.37 -1.73 -18.55
C ALA A 151 -13.50 -2.33 -17.72
N GLN A 152 -13.21 -2.75 -16.50
CA GLN A 152 -14.23 -3.24 -15.57
C GLN A 152 -15.02 -2.14 -14.90
N ALA A 153 -14.38 -1.04 -14.51
CA ALA A 153 -15.09 0.14 -14.02
C ALA A 153 -16.16 0.59 -15.02
N LEU A 154 -15.88 0.45 -16.32
CA LEU A 154 -16.83 0.74 -17.39
C LEU A 154 -17.92 -0.33 -17.56
N LYS A 155 -17.60 -1.62 -17.37
CA LYS A 155 -18.57 -2.73 -17.48
C LYS A 155 -19.50 -2.86 -16.26
N ASP A 156 -18.98 -2.61 -15.07
CA ASP A 156 -19.69 -2.76 -13.79
C ASP A 156 -20.45 -1.50 -13.36
N LYS A 157 -20.67 -0.54 -14.29
CA LYS A 157 -21.48 0.65 -14.01
C LYS A 157 -22.91 0.26 -13.63
N LYS A 158 -23.18 0.25 -12.33
CA LYS A 158 -24.50 -0.01 -11.75
C LYS A 158 -24.79 1.08 -10.71
N PRO A 159 -25.22 2.28 -11.16
CA PRO A 159 -25.45 3.43 -10.30
C PRO A 159 -26.33 3.10 -9.09
N ASP A 160 -27.45 2.39 -9.32
CA ASP A 160 -28.45 2.15 -8.27
C ASP A 160 -28.01 1.17 -7.17
N LEU A 161 -27.11 0.23 -7.46
CA LEU A 161 -26.71 -0.83 -6.52
C LEU A 161 -25.79 -0.31 -5.40
N TYR A 162 -24.83 0.54 -5.77
CA TYR A 162 -23.82 1.06 -4.84
C TYR A 162 -24.30 2.29 -4.08
N LEU A 163 -25.25 3.05 -4.64
CA LEU A 163 -25.92 4.16 -3.96
C LEU A 163 -26.78 3.69 -2.78
N SER A 164 -27.39 2.50 -2.85
CA SER A 164 -28.20 1.93 -1.76
C SER A 164 -27.38 1.35 -0.60
N GLU A 165 -26.14 0.88 -0.84
CA GLU A 165 -25.26 0.34 0.20
C GLU A 165 -24.52 1.44 0.99
N THR A 166 -24.37 2.64 0.42
CA THR A 166 -23.71 3.80 1.06
C THR A 166 -24.67 4.73 1.80
N SER A 167 -25.98 4.51 1.69
CA SER A 167 -27.00 5.38 2.27
C SER A 167 -27.38 5.00 3.70
N GLU A 168 -26.66 5.57 4.68
CA GLU A 168 -27.21 5.86 6.02
C GLU A 168 -28.13 7.11 6.01
N SER A 169 -28.44 7.67 4.83
CA SER A 169 -29.40 8.77 4.69
C SER A 169 -30.18 8.64 3.39
N ALA A 170 -31.45 8.26 3.51
CA ALA A 170 -32.41 8.08 2.41
C ALA A 170 -32.92 9.41 1.82
N GLU A 171 -32.40 10.57 2.23
CA GLU A 171 -32.94 11.89 1.84
C GLU A 171 -32.12 12.63 0.76
N ALA A 172 -30.94 12.16 0.35
CA ALA A 172 -30.08 12.90 -0.58
C ALA A 172 -30.15 12.40 -2.04
N LYS A 173 -31.37 12.09 -2.51
CA LYS A 173 -31.60 11.48 -3.84
C LYS A 173 -31.59 12.47 -5.01
N GLU A 174 -31.66 13.77 -4.76
CA GLU A 174 -31.70 14.78 -5.81
C GLU A 174 -30.49 15.71 -5.72
N THR A 175 -29.66 15.73 -6.76
CA THR A 175 -28.46 16.59 -6.98
C THR A 175 -27.17 16.29 -6.19
N ARG A 176 -26.64 15.05 -6.25
CA ARG A 176 -25.24 14.81 -5.85
C ARG A 176 -24.28 14.95 -7.02
N THR A 177 -23.68 16.14 -7.14
CA THR A 177 -22.58 16.42 -8.08
C THR A 177 -21.31 15.65 -7.66
N VAL A 178 -20.52 15.23 -8.65
CA VAL A 178 -19.22 14.53 -8.45
C VAL A 178 -18.22 15.39 -7.67
N LEU A 179 -18.43 16.72 -7.66
CA LEU A 179 -17.50 17.69 -7.11
C LEU A 179 -17.24 17.48 -5.62
N VAL A 180 -18.28 17.34 -4.79
CA VAL A 180 -18.09 17.22 -3.33
C VAL A 180 -17.34 15.94 -2.96
N PRO A 181 -17.73 14.73 -3.44
CA PRO A 181 -16.96 13.52 -3.21
C PRO A 181 -15.52 13.62 -3.72
N ALA A 182 -15.31 14.18 -4.92
CA ALA A 182 -13.97 14.34 -5.48
C ALA A 182 -13.10 15.27 -4.62
N VAL A 183 -13.64 16.41 -4.17
CA VAL A 183 -12.92 17.34 -3.28
C VAL A 183 -12.60 16.68 -1.94
N MET A 184 -13.52 15.90 -1.37
CA MET A 184 -13.25 15.14 -0.15
C MET A 184 -12.15 14.08 -0.35
N THR A 185 -12.18 13.34 -1.46
CA THR A 185 -11.15 12.35 -1.80
C THR A 185 -9.79 13.01 -1.96
N ILE A 186 -9.68 14.02 -2.83
CA ILE A 186 -8.41 14.69 -3.13
C ILE A 186 -7.91 15.49 -1.92
N GLY A 187 -8.79 16.22 -1.24
CA GLY A 187 -8.44 16.97 -0.03
C GLY A 187 -8.02 16.06 1.12
N GLY A 188 -8.72 14.95 1.33
CA GLY A 188 -8.36 13.92 2.32
C GLY A 188 -7.00 13.30 2.00
N LEU A 189 -6.72 13.01 0.73
CA LEU A 189 -5.44 12.48 0.29
C LEU A 189 -4.29 13.47 0.50
N ILE A 190 -4.45 14.74 0.10
CA ILE A 190 -3.46 15.79 0.32
C ILE A 190 -3.17 15.93 1.82
N LEU A 191 -4.23 15.91 2.64
CA LEU A 191 -4.10 15.98 4.09
C LEU A 191 -3.34 14.78 4.65
N LEU A 192 -3.67 13.56 4.23
CA LEU A 192 -2.97 12.32 4.63
C LEU A 192 -1.48 12.37 4.31
N VAL A 193 -1.12 12.72 3.07
CA VAL A 193 0.28 12.79 2.64
C VAL A 193 1.04 13.87 3.42
N SER A 194 0.42 15.04 3.61
CA SER A 194 1.03 16.14 4.37
C SER A 194 1.17 15.80 5.86
N ALA A 195 0.17 15.14 6.44
CA ALA A 195 0.17 14.69 7.82
C ALA A 195 1.21 13.59 8.05
N GLY A 196 1.35 12.63 7.12
CA GLY A 196 2.38 11.60 7.17
C GLY A 196 3.79 12.21 7.20
N ARG A 197 4.06 13.19 6.33
CA ARG A 197 5.34 13.93 6.34
C ARG A 197 5.58 14.64 7.67
N LEU A 198 4.56 15.32 8.20
CA LEU A 198 4.66 15.98 9.50
C LEU A 198 4.98 14.96 10.61
N THR A 199 4.21 13.87 10.69
CA THR A 199 4.40 12.78 11.67
C THR A 199 5.82 12.21 11.60
N VAL A 200 6.34 11.94 10.41
CA VAL A 200 7.71 11.40 10.24
C VAL A 200 8.77 12.40 10.68
N SER A 201 8.65 13.65 10.25
CA SER A 201 9.60 14.71 10.63
C SER A 201 9.62 14.91 12.15
N SER A 202 8.45 15.02 12.78
CA SER A 202 8.34 15.20 14.23
C SER A 202 8.79 13.96 15.01
N ALA A 203 8.46 12.75 14.54
CA ALA A 203 8.96 11.51 15.15
C ALA A 203 10.49 11.42 15.09
N THR A 204 11.09 11.89 13.99
CA THR A 204 12.54 11.94 13.81
C THR A 204 13.20 12.88 14.83
N GLU A 205 12.68 14.10 14.99
CA GLU A 205 13.22 15.05 15.98
C GLU A 205 13.06 14.55 17.41
N VAL A 206 11.92 13.92 17.73
CA VAL A 206 11.70 13.28 19.04
C VAL A 206 12.71 12.14 19.27
N ALA A 207 12.94 11.29 18.27
CA ALA A 207 13.89 10.20 18.35
C ALA A 207 15.34 10.69 18.58
N ARG A 208 15.75 11.76 17.88
CA ARG A 208 17.07 12.40 18.11
C ARG A 208 17.20 12.96 19.52
N ALA A 209 16.15 13.60 20.03
CA ALA A 209 16.14 14.10 21.41
C ALA A 209 16.24 12.98 22.46
N LEU A 210 15.85 11.76 22.10
CA LEU A 210 16.00 10.55 22.91
C LEU A 210 17.32 9.79 22.65
N HIS A 211 18.26 10.38 21.89
CA HIS A 211 19.54 9.79 21.52
C HIS A 211 19.43 8.44 20.77
N ILE A 212 18.35 8.26 20.01
CA ILE A 212 18.21 7.13 19.09
C ILE A 212 19.13 7.35 17.88
N SER A 213 19.73 6.29 17.35
CA SER A 213 20.71 6.41 16.25
C SER A 213 20.07 6.90 14.95
N GLU A 214 20.77 7.77 14.22
CA GLU A 214 20.34 8.28 12.89
C GLU A 214 20.12 7.14 11.89
N VAL A 215 20.87 6.05 12.02
CA VAL A 215 20.70 4.83 11.20
C VAL A 215 19.34 4.18 11.46
N PHE A 216 18.95 4.06 12.73
CA PHE A 216 17.65 3.50 13.10
C PHE A 216 16.50 4.41 12.62
N ILE A 217 16.66 5.72 12.77
CA ILE A 217 15.73 6.73 12.26
C ILE A 217 15.57 6.58 10.74
N GLY A 218 16.68 6.54 9.99
CA GLY A 218 16.66 6.45 8.53
C GLY A 218 16.04 5.15 7.99
N LEU A 219 16.30 4.02 8.64
CA LEU A 219 15.77 2.72 8.21
C LEU A 219 14.31 2.51 8.63
N PHE A 220 13.96 2.86 9.87
CA PHE A 220 12.64 2.57 10.42
C PHE A 220 11.63 3.68 10.13
N LEU A 221 11.96 4.94 10.43
CA LEU A 221 10.99 6.03 10.32
C LEU A 221 10.69 6.43 8.88
N VAL A 222 11.64 6.27 7.95
CA VAL A 222 11.37 6.52 6.52
C VAL A 222 10.50 5.42 5.93
N ALA A 223 10.83 4.15 6.19
CA ALA A 223 10.07 3.02 5.68
C ALA A 223 8.64 2.96 6.25
N VAL A 224 8.49 3.11 7.57
CA VAL A 224 7.17 3.20 8.22
C VAL A 224 6.45 4.48 7.79
N GLY A 225 7.20 5.56 7.63
CA GLY A 225 6.70 6.89 7.34
C GLY A 225 5.97 7.02 6.02
N THR A 226 6.53 6.46 4.94
CA THR A 226 5.85 6.49 3.63
C THR A 226 4.59 5.64 3.63
N SER A 227 4.53 4.58 4.45
CA SER A 227 3.35 3.70 4.58
C SER A 227 2.28 4.20 5.58
N LEU A 228 2.50 5.34 6.25
CA LEU A 228 1.51 5.90 7.19
C LEU A 228 0.17 6.27 6.50
N PRO A 229 0.16 6.88 5.30
CA PRO A 229 -1.08 7.14 4.58
C PRO A 229 -1.88 5.85 4.30
N GLU A 230 -1.22 4.78 3.87
CA GLU A 230 -1.81 3.46 3.63
C GLU A 230 -2.40 2.88 4.91
N LEU A 231 -1.63 2.94 6.01
CA LEU A 231 -2.05 2.42 7.30
C LEU A 231 -3.30 3.14 7.79
N ALA A 232 -3.25 4.48 7.82
CA ALA A 232 -4.37 5.30 8.25
C ALA A 232 -5.60 5.07 7.36
N THR A 233 -5.44 5.07 6.04
CA THR A 233 -6.56 4.88 5.10
C THR A 233 -7.18 3.50 5.24
N THR A 234 -6.37 2.44 5.31
CA THR A 234 -6.87 1.06 5.40
C THR A 234 -7.55 0.78 6.73
N VAL A 235 -6.98 1.27 7.84
CA VAL A 235 -7.59 1.11 9.18
C VAL A 235 -8.89 1.87 9.27
N ILE A 236 -8.95 3.12 8.79
CA ILE A 236 -10.18 3.91 8.80
C ILE A 236 -11.24 3.28 7.89
N ALA A 237 -10.86 2.79 6.71
CA ALA A 237 -11.77 2.06 5.82
C ALA A 237 -12.35 0.81 6.50
N SER A 238 -11.51 0.03 7.20
CA SER A 238 -11.94 -1.13 7.97
C SER A 238 -12.94 -0.76 9.08
N VAL A 239 -12.61 0.23 9.91
CA VAL A 239 -13.48 0.70 11.00
C VAL A 239 -14.83 1.20 10.46
N ARG A 240 -14.83 1.86 9.30
CA ARG A 240 -16.02 2.35 8.59
C ARG A 240 -16.82 1.26 7.85
N SER A 241 -16.49 -0.02 8.02
CA SER A 241 -17.13 -1.14 7.30
C SER A 241 -16.88 -1.17 5.79
N GLN A 242 -15.94 -0.38 5.28
CA GLN A 242 -15.60 -0.30 3.85
C GLN A 242 -14.51 -1.34 3.52
N SER A 243 -14.79 -2.63 3.73
CA SER A 243 -13.82 -3.72 3.52
C SER A 243 -13.28 -3.77 2.09
N ASP A 244 -14.13 -3.47 1.10
CA ASP A 244 -13.74 -3.39 -0.31
C ASP A 244 -12.67 -2.34 -0.54
N LEU A 245 -12.82 -1.17 0.09
CA LEU A 245 -11.87 -0.07 -0.02
C LEU A 245 -10.57 -0.41 0.70
N ALA A 246 -10.64 -1.00 1.90
CA ALA A 246 -9.47 -1.40 2.68
C ALA A 246 -8.62 -2.44 1.93
N ILE A 247 -9.25 -3.51 1.42
CA ILE A 247 -8.56 -4.56 0.67
C ILE A 247 -8.05 -4.02 -0.67
N GLY A 248 -8.86 -3.21 -1.36
CA GLY A 248 -8.47 -2.56 -2.61
C GLY A 248 -7.24 -1.67 -2.43
N ASN A 249 -7.15 -0.92 -1.34
CA ASN A 249 -6.00 -0.10 -1.03
C ASN A 249 -4.72 -0.95 -0.84
N VAL A 250 -4.78 -1.97 0.02
CA VAL A 250 -3.60 -2.84 0.30
C VAL A 250 -3.12 -3.57 -0.96
N VAL A 251 -4.04 -4.27 -1.65
CA VAL A 251 -3.68 -5.06 -2.84
C VAL A 251 -3.25 -4.14 -3.98
N GLY A 252 -3.96 -3.03 -4.17
CA GLY A 252 -3.62 -2.00 -5.15
C GLY A 252 -2.23 -1.44 -4.90
N SER A 253 -1.94 -0.95 -3.69
CA SER A 253 -0.63 -0.38 -3.34
C SER A 253 0.50 -1.38 -3.56
N ASN A 254 0.30 -2.67 -3.26
CA ASN A 254 1.33 -3.68 -3.54
C ASN A 254 1.61 -3.87 -5.04
N ILE A 255 0.57 -3.86 -5.86
CA ILE A 255 0.69 -3.94 -7.31
C ILE A 255 1.34 -2.65 -7.85
N PHE A 256 0.94 -1.48 -7.37
CA PHE A 256 1.52 -0.19 -7.75
C PHE A 256 3.01 -0.10 -7.39
N ASN A 257 3.38 -0.48 -6.17
CA ASN A 257 4.75 -0.46 -5.69
C ASN A 257 5.66 -1.32 -6.57
N LEU A 258 5.24 -2.55 -6.93
CA LEU A 258 6.05 -3.43 -7.77
C LEU A 258 6.01 -3.04 -9.25
N LEU A 259 4.82 -2.83 -9.82
CA LEU A 259 4.73 -2.68 -11.27
C LEU A 259 5.04 -1.26 -11.72
N PHE A 260 4.58 -0.25 -10.97
CA PHE A 260 4.77 1.15 -11.34
C PHE A 260 5.99 1.75 -10.68
N ILE A 261 6.12 1.68 -9.35
CA ILE A 261 7.20 2.37 -8.64
C ILE A 261 8.55 1.71 -8.95
N MET A 262 8.68 0.39 -8.81
CA MET A 262 9.91 -0.31 -9.23
C MET A 262 10.18 -0.10 -10.71
N GLY A 263 9.15 -0.20 -11.56
CA GLY A 263 9.25 0.03 -13.00
C GLY A 263 9.84 1.40 -13.34
N VAL A 264 9.25 2.49 -12.85
CA VAL A 264 9.74 3.86 -13.08
C VAL A 264 11.14 4.04 -12.49
N THR A 265 11.39 3.51 -11.29
CA THR A 265 12.66 3.68 -10.57
C THR A 265 13.80 3.01 -11.35
N ALA A 266 13.62 1.75 -11.76
CA ALA A 266 14.59 0.98 -12.54
C ALA A 266 14.79 1.54 -13.97
N ALA A 267 13.78 2.18 -14.57
CA ALA A 267 13.93 2.89 -15.85
C ALA A 267 14.94 4.04 -15.74
N ILE A 268 14.84 4.83 -14.68
CA ILE A 268 15.74 5.96 -14.41
C ILE A 268 17.15 5.42 -14.12
N ARG A 269 17.26 4.52 -13.13
CA ARG A 269 18.53 3.93 -12.70
C ARG A 269 18.32 2.50 -12.19
N PRO A 270 19.15 1.52 -12.62
CA PRO A 270 19.05 0.15 -12.14
C PRO A 270 19.05 0.06 -10.61
N VAL A 271 18.19 -0.80 -10.07
CA VAL A 271 18.01 -0.98 -8.62
C VAL A 271 18.78 -2.23 -8.19
N PRO A 272 19.93 -2.09 -7.51
CA PRO A 272 20.68 -3.25 -7.04
C PRO A 272 19.87 -3.99 -5.97
N VAL A 273 19.88 -5.32 -6.04
CA VAL A 273 19.30 -6.17 -5.00
C VAL A 273 20.37 -6.41 -3.94
N PRO A 274 20.17 -6.00 -2.68
CA PRO A 274 21.16 -6.18 -1.62
C PRO A 274 21.35 -7.66 -1.28
N ALA A 275 22.41 -8.00 -0.55
CA ALA A 275 22.78 -9.39 -0.24
C ALA A 275 21.64 -10.23 0.35
N GLN A 276 20.84 -9.63 1.24
CA GLN A 276 19.68 -10.29 1.85
C GLN A 276 18.35 -9.98 1.12
N GLY A 277 18.39 -9.31 -0.04
CA GLY A 277 17.21 -8.87 -0.79
C GLY A 277 16.41 -10.03 -1.39
N ILE A 278 17.06 -11.13 -1.78
CA ILE A 278 16.34 -12.35 -2.23
C ILE A 278 15.48 -12.92 -1.11
N ALA A 279 15.97 -12.91 0.14
CA ALA A 279 15.17 -13.35 1.27
C ALA A 279 13.94 -12.44 1.49
N ASP A 280 14.09 -11.12 1.31
CA ASP A 280 12.95 -10.19 1.40
C ASP A 280 11.92 -10.44 0.29
N LEU A 281 12.37 -10.68 -0.94
CA LEU A 281 11.48 -11.05 -2.06
C LEU A 281 10.75 -12.37 -1.79
N LEU A 282 11.42 -13.36 -1.20
CA LEU A 282 10.80 -14.63 -0.80
C LEU A 282 9.76 -14.43 0.29
N VAL A 283 10.02 -13.57 1.28
CA VAL A 283 9.05 -13.23 2.33
C VAL A 283 7.84 -12.51 1.74
N MET A 284 8.06 -11.53 0.87
CA MET A 284 6.99 -10.83 0.15
C MET A 284 6.15 -11.80 -0.69
N ALA A 285 6.80 -12.74 -1.38
CA ALA A 285 6.13 -13.80 -2.13
C ALA A 285 5.31 -14.69 -1.20
N ALA A 286 5.90 -15.22 -0.13
CA ALA A 286 5.21 -16.06 0.84
C ALA A 286 3.96 -15.38 1.41
N LEU A 287 4.05 -14.11 1.81
CA LEU A 287 2.89 -13.33 2.26
C LEU A 287 1.83 -13.17 1.17
N SER A 288 2.23 -12.87 -0.07
CA SER A 288 1.32 -12.75 -1.21
C SER A 288 0.58 -14.06 -1.49
N PHE A 289 1.29 -15.19 -1.44
CA PHE A 289 0.72 -16.53 -1.64
C PHE A 289 -0.20 -16.95 -0.50
N VAL A 290 0.19 -16.68 0.76
CA VAL A 290 -0.61 -17.00 1.96
C VAL A 290 -1.86 -16.14 2.06
N LEU A 291 -1.84 -14.92 1.51
CA LEU A 291 -3.03 -14.06 1.48
C LEU A 291 -4.19 -14.69 0.70
N LEU A 292 -3.92 -15.46 -0.36
CA LEU A 292 -4.96 -16.07 -1.19
C LEU A 292 -5.84 -17.07 -0.41
N PRO A 293 -5.31 -18.11 0.25
CA PRO A 293 -6.12 -19.01 1.06
C PRO A 293 -6.76 -18.31 2.25
N ILE A 294 -6.09 -17.33 2.90
CA ILE A 294 -6.69 -16.52 3.97
C ILE A 294 -7.93 -15.77 3.46
N ALA A 295 -7.80 -15.10 2.32
CA ALA A 295 -8.89 -14.34 1.72
C ALA A 295 -10.03 -15.24 1.20
N ALA A 296 -9.72 -16.47 0.80
CA ALA A 296 -10.69 -17.46 0.35
C ALA A 296 -11.33 -18.28 1.49
N SER A 297 -10.75 -18.26 2.70
CA SER A 297 -11.18 -19.04 3.86
C SER A 297 -12.52 -18.52 4.43
N GLY A 298 -13.16 -19.32 5.30
CA GLY A 298 -14.06 -18.80 6.33
C GLY A 298 -15.20 -17.87 5.87
N ARG A 299 -15.91 -18.20 4.78
CA ARG A 299 -16.94 -17.35 4.12
C ARG A 299 -16.36 -16.10 3.43
N ARG A 300 -15.16 -16.19 2.87
CA ARG A 300 -14.45 -15.10 2.16
C ARG A 300 -14.27 -13.90 3.07
N THR A 301 -13.77 -14.13 4.28
CA THR A 301 -13.59 -13.08 5.28
C THR A 301 -12.26 -13.27 5.97
N ILE A 302 -11.41 -12.24 5.93
CA ILE A 302 -10.18 -12.20 6.71
C ILE A 302 -10.56 -11.93 8.17
N THR A 303 -10.36 -12.94 9.01
CA THR A 303 -10.73 -12.93 10.42
C THR A 303 -9.71 -12.21 11.27
N ARG A 304 -10.07 -11.91 12.53
CA ARG A 304 -9.14 -11.34 13.52
C ARG A 304 -7.95 -12.27 13.76
N LEU A 305 -8.17 -13.58 13.80
CA LEU A 305 -7.11 -14.55 14.04
C LEU A 305 -6.09 -14.57 12.90
N GLU A 306 -6.56 -14.53 11.66
CA GLU A 306 -5.68 -14.39 10.49
C GLU A 306 -4.96 -13.04 10.50
N GLY A 307 -5.62 -11.97 10.97
CA GLY A 307 -4.98 -10.67 11.20
C GLY A 307 -3.85 -10.72 12.24
N VAL A 308 -4.05 -11.40 13.38
CA VAL A 308 -2.99 -11.66 14.37
C VAL A 308 -1.84 -12.42 13.74
N PHE A 309 -2.14 -13.48 12.98
CA PHE A 309 -1.13 -14.28 12.30
C PHE A 309 -0.26 -13.43 11.36
N LEU A 310 -0.87 -12.57 10.53
CA LEU A 310 -0.16 -11.66 9.63
C LEU A 310 0.77 -10.69 10.39
N ILE A 311 0.29 -10.10 11.49
CA ILE A 311 1.08 -9.18 12.31
C ILE A 311 2.24 -9.90 12.98
N VAL A 312 1.99 -11.08 13.58
CA VAL A 312 3.04 -11.87 14.24
C VAL A 312 4.11 -12.26 13.23
N PHE A 313 3.71 -12.69 12.03
CA PHE A 313 4.64 -12.98 10.94
C PHE A 313 5.48 -11.75 10.58
N TYR A 314 4.87 -10.58 10.43
CA TYR A 314 5.57 -9.33 10.13
C TYR A 314 6.57 -8.94 11.23
N VAL A 315 6.17 -9.04 12.50
CA VAL A 315 7.04 -8.75 13.64
C VAL A 315 8.23 -9.71 13.69
N LEU A 316 8.00 -11.01 13.47
CA LEU A 316 9.07 -12.00 13.39
C LEU A 316 10.02 -11.73 12.23
N PHE A 317 9.50 -11.31 11.07
CA PHE A 317 10.31 -10.88 9.93
C PHE A 317 11.20 -9.68 10.29
N ILE A 318 10.65 -8.62 10.90
CA ILE A 318 11.43 -7.45 11.33
C ILE A 318 12.52 -7.85 12.33
N ILE A 319 12.18 -8.66 13.33
CA ILE A 319 13.15 -9.10 14.36
C ILE A 319 14.26 -9.92 13.73
N GLY A 320 13.89 -10.90 12.88
CA GLY A 320 14.86 -11.71 12.15
C GLY A 320 15.76 -10.86 11.26
N ARG A 321 15.19 -9.85 10.59
CA ARG A 321 15.93 -8.95 9.72
C ARG A 321 16.89 -8.05 10.48
N GLY A 322 16.43 -7.46 11.59
CA GLY A 322 17.25 -6.66 12.49
C GLY A 322 18.44 -7.46 13.02
N TRP A 323 18.21 -8.71 13.44
CA TRP A 323 19.27 -9.60 13.92
C TRP A 323 20.31 -9.92 12.82
N MET A 324 19.85 -10.21 11.60
CA MET A 324 20.75 -10.49 10.47
C MET A 324 21.59 -9.28 10.06
N SER A 325 21.07 -8.06 10.21
CA SER A 325 21.82 -6.82 9.92
C SER A 325 22.95 -6.51 10.90
N VAL A 326 22.90 -7.08 12.12
CA VAL A 326 23.96 -6.92 13.14
C VAL A 326 25.12 -7.92 12.92
N LEU A 327 24.88 -8.99 12.17
CA LEU A 327 25.85 -10.07 11.94
C LEU A 327 26.64 -9.96 10.62
N THR A 328 26.28 -9.02 9.74
CA THR A 328 26.91 -8.77 8.43
C THR A 328 27.54 -7.39 8.39
#